data_AF-A0A0N1NZT6-F1
#
_entry.id   AF-A0A0N1NZT6-F1
#
_cell.length_a   1.000
_cell.length_b   1.000
_cell.length_c   1.000
_cell.angle_alpha   90.00
_cell.angle_beta   90.00
_cell.angle_gamma   90.00
#
_symmetry.space_group_name_H-M   'P 1'
#
loop_
_entity.id
_entity.type
_entity.pdbx_description
1 polymer ?
#
loop_
_entity_poly.entity_id
_entity_poly.type
_entity_poly.pdbx_seq_one_letter_code
_entity_poly.pdbx_strand_id
1 'polypeptide(L)'
;MAREGLRTLVVGRRNLSDLQYQSFSSAYKEASLSLQDREAGMAAIIKQHLEHDLELLGVTGVEDRLQRDVKPSLELLRNAGVKIWMLTGDKVETARCVAISARLVGRGQTIHTMARITTKALASDSLEQLRNRPEAALLIDGESLALVLRHFRTQFITIAVKLPAVIACRCSPTQKAEVATLIRTHTKKRVCCIGDGGNDVSMIQAADVGIGIVGKEGRQASLAADFSVTQFCHLTKLLVWHGRNSYKRSAKLGQFIIHRGLIIAVCQTMYNIAGRFDPKGLFKDWLLVGYATVYTTAPVFSLVLDRDVDEHLANLYPELYKELKSGKSLSYRSFLTWVLVSVYQGIIIQGLSQLLVGATDGPKMLSVSFTVLILNELIMVAVSVTTWHPIMIASIVGTGAIYAASVPFLGEYFDLKYVASWSWAWRVAAIAAISLVPVWGGKLIGRAVKPPSYRKLRGI
;
A
#
# COMPACT_ATOMS: atom_id res chain seq x y z
N MET A 1 -6.86 -11.25 34.47
CA MET A 1 -8.18 -11.15 33.81
C MET A 1 -8.38 -9.83 33.04
N ALA A 2 -8.78 -8.71 33.68
CA ALA A 2 -9.05 -7.46 32.92
C ALA A 2 -7.79 -6.88 32.23
N ARG A 3 -6.62 -6.95 32.87
CA ARG A 3 -5.32 -6.58 32.26
C ARG A 3 -4.92 -7.46 31.07
N GLU A 4 -5.50 -8.66 30.97
CA GLU A 4 -5.29 -9.59 29.86
C GLU A 4 -6.36 -9.42 28.77
N GLY A 5 -7.32 -8.50 28.97
CA GLY A 5 -8.38 -8.19 28.02
C GLY A 5 -9.58 -9.14 28.05
N LEU A 6 -9.74 -9.92 29.12
CA LEU A 6 -10.95 -10.71 29.37
C LEU A 6 -12.10 -9.82 29.87
N ARG A 7 -13.31 -10.09 29.41
CA ARG A 7 -14.54 -9.50 29.98
C ARG A 7 -14.81 -10.19 31.32
N THR A 8 -14.72 -9.45 32.41
CA THR A 8 -14.90 -10.00 33.77
C THR A 8 -16.34 -9.83 34.23
N LEU A 9 -16.98 -10.92 34.64
CA LEU A 9 -18.26 -10.90 35.34
C LEU A 9 -18.03 -11.34 36.78
N VAL A 10 -18.72 -10.70 37.72
CA VAL A 10 -18.65 -11.02 39.15
C VAL A 10 -19.95 -11.69 39.55
N VAL A 11 -19.87 -12.84 40.21
CA VAL A 11 -21.02 -13.61 40.67
C VAL A 11 -21.10 -13.50 42.19
N GLY A 12 -22.19 -12.93 42.68
CA GLY A 12 -22.52 -12.89 44.10
C GLY A 12 -23.79 -13.68 44.38
N ARG A 13 -23.92 -14.19 45.61
CA ARG A 13 -25.18 -14.74 46.12
C ARG A 13 -25.63 -14.00 47.36
N ARG A 14 -26.91 -14.10 47.65
CA ARG A 14 -27.47 -13.75 48.95
C ARG A 14 -28.50 -14.79 49.34
N ASN A 15 -28.39 -15.26 50.58
CA ASN A 15 -29.40 -16.12 51.15
C ASN A 15 -30.53 -15.23 51.68
N LEU A 16 -31.77 -15.56 51.33
CA LEU A 16 -32.97 -14.89 51.82
C LEU A 16 -33.72 -15.85 52.74
N SER A 17 -34.25 -15.35 53.85
CA SER A 17 -35.24 -16.09 54.62
C SER A 17 -36.59 -16.09 53.90
N ASP A 18 -37.48 -17.03 54.23
CA ASP A 18 -38.83 -17.11 53.65
C ASP A 18 -39.60 -15.80 53.81
N LEU A 19 -39.48 -15.16 54.96
CA LEU A 19 -40.14 -13.89 55.25
C LEU A 19 -39.60 -12.76 54.38
N GLN A 20 -38.28 -12.67 54.20
CA GLN A 20 -37.64 -11.69 53.31
C GLN A 20 -38.03 -11.92 51.84
N TYR A 21 -38.09 -13.18 51.41
CA TYR A 21 -38.52 -13.54 50.06
C TYR A 21 -39.98 -13.18 49.82
N GLN A 22 -40.89 -13.47 50.77
CA GLN A 22 -42.30 -13.09 50.67
C GLN A 22 -42.49 -11.57 50.62
N SER A 23 -41.77 -10.82 51.45
CA SER A 23 -41.79 -9.35 51.41
C SER A 23 -41.31 -8.81 50.06
N PHE A 24 -40.19 -9.33 49.54
CA PHE A 24 -39.69 -8.97 48.20
C PHE A 24 -40.71 -9.33 47.11
N SER A 25 -41.23 -10.55 47.12
CA SER A 25 -42.14 -11.04 46.08
C SER A 25 -43.43 -10.23 46.03
N SER A 26 -43.97 -9.83 47.18
CA SER A 26 -45.17 -8.98 47.25
C SER A 26 -44.88 -7.58 46.71
N ALA A 27 -43.81 -6.93 47.21
CA ALA A 27 -43.43 -5.59 46.77
C ALA A 27 -43.06 -5.54 45.28
N TYR A 28 -42.40 -6.58 44.77
CA TYR A 28 -42.04 -6.69 43.36
C TYR A 28 -43.27 -6.89 42.48
N LYS A 29 -44.23 -7.72 42.93
CA LYS A 29 -45.49 -7.94 42.21
C LYS A 29 -46.31 -6.66 42.14
N GLU A 30 -46.41 -5.92 43.24
CA GLU A 30 -47.08 -4.62 43.28
C GLU A 30 -46.42 -3.62 42.30
N ALA A 31 -45.09 -3.49 42.34
CA ALA A 31 -44.35 -2.66 41.39
C ALA A 31 -44.53 -3.10 39.92
N SER A 32 -44.66 -4.41 39.67
CA SER A 32 -44.87 -4.95 38.32
C SER A 32 -46.27 -4.66 37.75
N LEU A 33 -47.24 -4.41 38.63
CA LEU A 33 -48.63 -4.06 38.27
C LEU A 33 -48.81 -2.55 38.08
N SER A 34 -47.79 -1.73 38.39
CA SER A 34 -47.84 -0.28 38.16
C SER A 34 -47.96 0.06 36.68
N LEU A 35 -48.87 0.98 36.35
CA LEU A 35 -49.08 1.49 34.99
C LEU A 35 -48.06 2.58 34.60
N GLN A 36 -47.45 3.24 35.57
CA GLN A 36 -46.44 4.29 35.38
C GLN A 36 -45.09 3.85 35.93
N ASP A 37 -44.02 4.15 35.20
CA ASP A 37 -42.62 3.90 35.57
C ASP A 37 -42.32 2.48 36.11
N ARG A 38 -43.05 1.48 35.59
CA ARG A 38 -42.96 0.06 35.98
C ARG A 38 -41.52 -0.46 36.04
N GLU A 39 -40.72 -0.18 35.01
CA GLU A 39 -39.33 -0.65 34.95
C GLU A 39 -38.46 -0.03 36.06
N ALA A 40 -38.60 1.28 36.31
CA ALA A 40 -37.86 1.97 37.35
C ALA A 40 -38.30 1.52 38.75
N GLY A 41 -39.61 1.34 38.97
CA GLY A 41 -40.18 0.83 40.22
C GLY A 41 -39.68 -0.58 40.54
N MET A 42 -39.74 -1.50 39.58
CA MET A 42 -39.23 -2.87 39.76
C MET A 42 -37.72 -2.88 40.04
N ALA A 43 -36.93 -2.06 39.35
CA ALA A 43 -35.48 -1.95 39.58
C ALA A 43 -35.17 -1.42 40.99
N ALA A 44 -35.96 -0.47 41.50
CA ALA A 44 -35.81 0.04 42.86
C ALA A 44 -36.05 -1.04 43.92
N ILE A 45 -37.10 -1.86 43.76
CA ILE A 45 -37.39 -2.98 44.66
C ILE A 45 -36.29 -4.05 44.61
N ILE A 46 -35.80 -4.39 43.42
CA ILE A 46 -34.65 -5.32 43.27
C ILE A 46 -33.44 -4.77 44.02
N LYS A 47 -33.11 -3.49 43.81
CA LYS A 47 -31.96 -2.86 44.47
C LYS A 47 -32.11 -2.84 46.00
N GLN A 48 -33.29 -2.52 46.49
CA GLN A 48 -33.59 -2.45 47.92
C GLN A 48 -33.55 -3.82 48.61
N HIS A 49 -34.02 -4.89 47.97
CA HIS A 49 -34.15 -6.19 48.62
C HIS A 49 -33.03 -7.18 48.28
N LEU A 50 -32.39 -7.05 47.10
CA LEU A 50 -31.49 -8.07 46.54
C LEU A 50 -30.05 -7.57 46.32
N GLU A 51 -29.82 -6.29 45.97
CA GLU A 51 -28.50 -5.76 45.57
C GLU A 51 -27.66 -5.19 46.73
N HIS A 52 -27.77 -5.76 47.93
CA HIS A 52 -26.93 -5.43 49.08
C HIS A 52 -26.57 -6.70 49.87
N ASP A 53 -25.49 -6.65 50.65
CA ASP A 53 -24.99 -7.77 51.47
C ASP A 53 -24.79 -9.08 50.70
N LEU A 54 -24.27 -8.98 49.47
CA LEU A 54 -23.96 -10.12 48.61
C LEU A 54 -22.63 -10.77 49.05
N GLU A 55 -22.64 -12.09 49.16
CA GLU A 55 -21.43 -12.93 49.31
C GLU A 55 -20.82 -13.18 47.93
N LEU A 56 -19.55 -12.78 47.74
CA LEU A 56 -18.82 -13.04 46.51
C LEU A 56 -18.56 -14.54 46.34
N LEU A 57 -19.14 -15.14 45.30
CA LEU A 57 -18.91 -16.54 44.96
C LEU A 57 -17.72 -16.74 44.02
N GLY A 58 -17.51 -15.80 43.10
CA GLY A 58 -16.42 -15.91 42.14
C GLY A 58 -16.44 -14.86 41.05
N VAL A 59 -15.43 -14.95 40.18
CA VAL A 59 -15.25 -14.08 39.02
C VAL A 59 -15.06 -14.97 37.80
N THR A 60 -15.85 -14.72 36.75
CA THR A 60 -15.68 -15.38 35.45
C THR A 60 -15.04 -14.43 34.45
N GLY A 61 -14.25 -14.98 33.53
CA GLY A 61 -13.58 -14.24 32.47
C GLY A 61 -13.96 -14.80 31.11
N VAL A 62 -14.62 -14.00 30.29
CA VAL A 62 -14.98 -14.38 28.93
C VAL A 62 -13.99 -13.75 27.97
N GLU A 63 -13.28 -14.58 27.20
CA GLU A 63 -12.40 -14.12 26.13
C GLU A 63 -13.18 -13.94 24.83
N ASP A 64 -13.09 -12.74 24.26
CA ASP A 64 -13.51 -12.51 22.89
C ASP A 64 -12.37 -12.93 21.96
N ARG A 65 -12.50 -14.11 21.35
CA ARG A 65 -11.41 -14.71 20.58
C ARG A 65 -11.16 -13.91 19.31
N LEU A 66 -9.94 -13.40 19.20
CA LEU A 66 -9.44 -12.81 17.97
C LEU A 66 -9.32 -13.88 16.88
N GLN A 67 -9.39 -13.44 15.62
CA GLN A 67 -8.99 -14.29 14.50
C GLN A 67 -7.54 -14.73 14.64
N ARG A 68 -7.20 -15.79 13.90
CA ARG A 68 -5.85 -16.34 13.82
C ARG A 68 -4.84 -15.23 13.50
N ASP A 69 -3.74 -15.22 14.25
CA ASP A 69 -2.54 -14.41 13.99
C ASP A 69 -2.78 -12.88 13.89
N VAL A 70 -3.87 -12.35 14.50
CA VAL A 70 -4.12 -10.89 14.52
C VAL A 70 -2.99 -10.13 15.22
N LYS A 71 -2.54 -10.60 16.39
CA LYS A 71 -1.47 -9.96 17.18
C LYS A 71 -0.15 -9.85 16.38
N PRO A 72 0.44 -10.94 15.87
CA PRO A 72 1.66 -10.84 15.07
C PRO A 72 1.46 -10.05 13.78
N SER A 73 0.26 -10.08 13.18
CA SER A 73 -0.04 -9.30 11.99
C SER A 73 -0.02 -7.78 12.25
N LEU A 74 -0.62 -7.34 13.35
CA LEU A 74 -0.59 -5.93 13.76
C LEU A 74 0.83 -5.46 14.09
N GLU A 75 1.62 -6.30 14.77
CA GLU A 75 3.02 -6.02 15.06
C GLU A 75 3.87 -5.89 13.78
N LEU A 76 3.72 -6.81 12.83
CA LEU A 76 4.39 -6.78 11.54
C LEU A 76 4.04 -5.51 10.75
N LEU A 77 2.75 -5.16 10.66
CA LEU A 77 2.30 -3.94 9.98
C LEU A 77 2.83 -2.67 10.66
N ARG A 78 2.91 -2.65 11.99
CA ARG A 78 3.50 -1.54 12.74
C ARG A 78 5.00 -1.40 12.46
N ASN A 79 5.73 -2.51 12.39
CA ASN A 79 7.17 -2.52 12.03
C ASN A 79 7.41 -2.12 10.56
N ALA A 80 6.48 -2.45 9.66
CA ALA A 80 6.41 -1.90 8.30
C ALA A 80 6.11 -0.38 8.28
N GLY A 81 5.79 0.21 9.43
CA GLY A 81 5.51 1.62 9.63
C GLY A 81 4.09 2.02 9.22
N VAL A 82 3.15 1.08 9.18
CA VAL A 82 1.72 1.38 9.00
C VAL A 82 1.15 1.91 10.31
N LYS A 83 0.42 3.02 10.25
CA LYS A 83 -0.34 3.56 11.40
C LYS A 83 -1.72 2.92 11.40
N ILE A 84 -2.13 2.35 12.52
CA ILE A 84 -3.33 1.52 12.62
C ILE A 84 -4.34 2.21 13.53
N TRP A 85 -5.57 2.32 13.04
CA TRP A 85 -6.71 2.89 13.76
C TRP A 85 -7.80 1.83 13.81
N MET A 86 -8.45 1.67 14.97
CA MET A 86 -9.59 0.77 15.14
C MET A 86 -10.86 1.59 15.20
N LEU A 87 -11.83 1.29 14.34
CA LEU A 87 -13.14 1.95 14.30
C LEU A 87 -14.22 0.89 14.46
N THR A 88 -14.92 0.88 15.59
CA THR A 88 -15.95 -0.14 15.91
C THR A 88 -17.30 0.49 16.29
N GLY A 89 -18.38 -0.25 16.09
CA GLY A 89 -19.71 0.06 16.60
C GLY A 89 -19.91 -0.37 18.06
N ASP A 90 -18.96 -1.12 18.64
CA ASP A 90 -19.06 -1.66 19.99
C ASP A 90 -19.00 -0.60 21.09
N LYS A 91 -19.42 -1.01 22.30
CA LYS A 91 -19.28 -0.22 23.53
C LYS A 91 -17.80 0.04 23.86
N VAL A 92 -17.58 1.10 24.63
CA VAL A 92 -16.26 1.57 25.08
C VAL A 92 -15.45 0.45 25.74
N GLU A 93 -16.07 -0.29 26.64
CA GLU A 93 -15.42 -1.35 27.43
C GLU A 93 -14.96 -2.50 26.55
N THR A 94 -15.80 -2.93 25.61
CA THR A 94 -15.49 -3.97 24.63
C THR A 94 -14.35 -3.55 23.71
N ALA A 95 -14.44 -2.36 23.11
CA ALA A 95 -13.42 -1.82 22.23
C ALA A 95 -12.05 -1.73 22.93
N ARG A 96 -12.05 -1.29 24.20
CA ARG A 96 -10.86 -1.24 25.04
C ARG A 96 -10.26 -2.63 25.26
N CYS A 97 -11.08 -3.63 25.60
CA CYS A 97 -10.61 -4.99 25.81
C CYS A 97 -9.99 -5.57 24.54
N VAL A 98 -10.67 -5.46 23.40
CA VAL A 98 -10.19 -5.94 22.10
C VAL A 98 -8.87 -5.26 21.72
N ALA A 99 -8.75 -3.94 21.88
CA ALA A 99 -7.53 -3.20 21.56
C ALA A 99 -6.31 -3.65 22.40
N ILE A 100 -6.53 -3.99 23.68
CA ILE A 100 -5.49 -4.53 24.57
C ILE A 100 -5.16 -5.98 24.19
N SER A 101 -6.17 -6.83 24.01
CA SER A 101 -6.01 -8.24 23.63
C SER A 101 -5.27 -8.39 22.30
N ALA A 102 -5.58 -7.53 21.33
CA ALA A 102 -4.98 -7.51 20.00
C ALA A 102 -3.57 -6.91 19.95
N ARG A 103 -3.04 -6.39 21.07
CA ARG A 103 -1.75 -5.66 21.12
C ARG A 103 -1.71 -4.41 20.24
N LEU A 104 -2.88 -3.85 19.89
CA LEU A 104 -2.96 -2.53 19.28
C LEU A 104 -2.46 -1.46 20.25
N VAL A 105 -2.81 -1.62 21.53
CA VAL A 105 -2.25 -0.87 22.66
C VAL A 105 -1.16 -1.72 23.33
N GLY A 106 0.03 -1.15 23.50
CA GLY A 106 1.17 -1.82 24.11
C GLY A 106 0.97 -2.14 25.60
N ARG A 107 1.74 -3.10 26.13
CA ARG A 107 1.76 -3.35 27.59
C ARG A 107 2.23 -2.08 28.31
N GLY A 108 1.49 -1.63 29.31
CA GLY A 108 1.84 -0.43 30.09
C GLY A 108 1.59 0.90 29.37
N GLN A 109 1.13 0.89 28.12
CA GLN A 109 0.76 2.11 27.41
C GLN A 109 -0.53 2.69 27.99
N THR A 110 -0.51 3.99 28.32
CA THR A 110 -1.69 4.69 28.83
C THR A 110 -2.73 4.89 27.73
N ILE A 111 -4.00 4.66 28.04
CA ILE A 111 -5.13 4.98 27.17
C ILE A 111 -5.75 6.27 27.68
N HIS A 112 -5.74 7.33 26.86
CA HIS A 112 -6.48 8.55 27.13
C HIS A 112 -7.90 8.40 26.59
N THR A 113 -8.89 8.45 27.47
CA THR A 113 -10.30 8.20 27.14
C THR A 113 -11.07 9.50 27.02
N MET A 114 -11.64 9.76 25.84
CA MET A 114 -12.57 10.83 25.54
C MET A 114 -13.97 10.22 25.32
N ALA A 115 -14.72 10.01 26.40
CA ALA A 115 -16.06 9.43 26.34
C ALA A 115 -17.07 10.33 27.06
N ARG A 116 -18.31 10.38 26.55
CA ARG A 116 -19.41 11.20 27.09
C ARG A 116 -19.07 12.69 27.20
N ILE A 117 -18.30 13.23 26.27
CA ILE A 117 -17.99 14.66 26.22
C ILE A 117 -19.19 15.40 25.60
N THR A 118 -19.86 16.22 26.40
CA THR A 118 -21.09 16.93 25.99
C THR A 118 -20.86 18.40 25.67
N THR A 119 -19.79 19.01 26.19
CA THR A 119 -19.54 20.46 26.05
C THR A 119 -18.26 20.76 25.28
N LYS A 120 -18.22 21.93 24.62
CA LYS A 120 -17.04 22.39 23.87
C LYS A 120 -15.82 22.60 24.77
N ALA A 121 -16.02 23.09 26.00
CA ALA A 121 -14.95 23.32 26.96
C ALA A 121 -14.25 22.00 27.31
N LEU A 122 -15.02 20.97 27.69
CA LEU A 122 -14.49 19.64 27.99
C LEU A 122 -13.76 19.01 26.80
N ALA A 123 -14.27 19.21 25.58
CA ALA A 123 -13.62 18.74 24.36
C ALA A 123 -12.27 19.43 24.15
N SER A 124 -12.19 20.76 24.33
CA SER A 124 -10.96 21.53 24.22
C SER A 124 -9.92 21.08 25.25
N ASP A 125 -10.31 20.99 26.52
CA ASP A 125 -9.42 20.58 27.61
C ASP A 125 -8.87 19.16 27.39
N SER A 126 -9.73 18.24 26.96
CA SER A 126 -9.32 16.86 26.65
C SER A 126 -8.33 16.80 25.48
N LEU A 127 -8.53 17.61 24.43
CA LEU A 127 -7.60 17.71 23.32
C LEU A 127 -6.24 18.28 23.74
N GLU A 128 -6.22 19.24 24.68
CA GLU A 128 -4.99 19.79 25.23
C GLU A 128 -4.23 18.77 26.09
N GLN A 129 -4.93 18.03 26.94
CA GLN A 129 -4.34 16.91 27.69
C GLN A 129 -3.76 15.84 26.77
N LEU A 130 -4.48 15.50 25.68
CA LEU A 130 -4.02 14.53 24.69
C LEU A 130 -2.76 15.03 23.96
N ARG A 131 -2.69 16.33 23.64
CA ARG A 131 -1.50 16.94 23.02
C ARG A 131 -0.26 16.77 23.89
N ASN A 132 -0.41 16.84 25.21
CA ASN A 132 0.68 16.68 26.18
C ASN A 132 1.04 15.21 26.47
N ARG A 133 0.39 14.24 25.82
CA ARG A 133 0.62 12.79 26.00
C ARG A 133 0.82 12.07 24.66
N PRO A 134 1.90 12.35 23.92
CA PRO A 134 2.10 11.82 22.56
C PRO A 134 2.26 10.30 22.50
N GLU A 135 2.66 9.66 23.59
CA GLU A 135 2.81 8.20 23.68
C GLU A 135 1.51 7.46 24.05
N ALA A 136 0.46 8.19 24.42
CA ALA A 136 -0.82 7.59 24.80
C ALA A 136 -1.59 7.09 23.57
N ALA A 137 -2.34 6.00 23.74
CA ALA A 137 -3.37 5.63 22.79
C ALA A 137 -4.64 6.45 23.07
N LEU A 138 -5.35 6.89 22.03
CA LEU A 138 -6.64 7.56 22.19
C LEU A 138 -7.78 6.55 22.11
N LEU A 139 -8.72 6.61 23.05
CA LEU A 139 -10.03 5.99 22.93
C LEU A 139 -11.10 7.09 22.91
N ILE A 140 -11.95 7.13 21.89
CA ILE A 140 -13.01 8.12 21.75
C ILE A 140 -14.35 7.46 21.38
N ASP A 141 -15.47 7.88 21.97
CA ASP A 141 -16.80 7.39 21.58
C ASP A 141 -17.42 8.24 20.46
N GLY A 142 -18.42 7.69 19.77
CA GLY A 142 -19.05 8.31 18.60
C GLY A 142 -19.66 9.69 18.88
N GLU A 143 -20.23 9.91 20.07
CA GLU A 143 -20.80 11.20 20.46
C GLU A 143 -19.71 12.26 20.67
N SER A 144 -18.66 11.94 21.43
CA SER A 144 -17.53 12.86 21.63
C SER A 144 -16.80 13.12 20.32
N LEU A 145 -16.65 12.10 19.46
CA LEU A 145 -16.06 12.24 18.14
C LEU A 145 -16.87 13.21 17.28
N ALA A 146 -18.20 13.11 17.25
CA ALA A 146 -19.05 14.03 16.49
C ALA A 146 -18.87 15.48 16.96
N LEU A 147 -18.85 15.71 18.28
CA LEU A 147 -18.64 17.04 18.85
C LEU A 147 -17.26 17.62 18.46
N VAL A 148 -16.22 16.79 18.59
CA VAL A 148 -14.83 17.16 18.26
C VAL A 148 -14.67 17.41 16.77
N LEU A 149 -15.25 16.59 15.90
CA LEU A 149 -15.21 16.79 14.45
C LEU A 149 -15.99 18.02 14.00
N ARG A 150 -17.06 18.40 14.72
CA ARG A 150 -17.85 19.60 14.43
C ARG A 150 -17.12 20.89 14.81
N HIS A 151 -16.44 20.92 15.95
CA HIS A 151 -15.89 22.17 16.51
C HIS A 151 -14.37 22.28 16.46
N PHE A 152 -13.64 21.16 16.48
CA PHE A 152 -12.18 21.11 16.62
C PHE A 152 -11.53 20.19 15.56
N ARG A 153 -12.17 20.03 14.40
CA ARG A 153 -11.78 19.09 13.33
C ARG A 153 -10.27 19.07 13.05
N THR A 154 -9.70 20.23 12.74
CA THR A 154 -8.29 20.38 12.35
C THR A 154 -7.36 20.11 13.53
N GLN A 155 -7.70 20.62 14.71
CA GLN A 155 -6.90 20.41 15.93
C GLN A 155 -6.86 18.93 16.31
N PHE A 156 -8.02 18.27 16.29
CA PHE A 156 -8.14 16.84 16.56
C PHE A 156 -7.28 16.01 15.62
N ILE A 157 -7.46 16.15 14.31
CA ILE A 157 -6.75 15.30 13.36
C ILE A 157 -5.23 15.54 13.41
N THR A 158 -4.79 16.77 13.64
CA THR A 158 -3.37 17.14 13.75
C THR A 158 -2.68 16.41 14.93
N ILE A 159 -3.42 16.19 16.02
CA ILE A 159 -2.93 15.44 17.19
C ILE A 159 -3.06 13.94 16.92
N ALA A 160 -4.25 13.48 16.54
CA ALA A 160 -4.59 12.07 16.46
C ALA A 160 -3.71 11.27 15.48
N VAL A 161 -3.31 11.86 14.34
CA VAL A 161 -2.44 11.17 13.35
C VAL A 161 -1.02 10.91 13.85
N LYS A 162 -0.58 11.62 14.91
CA LYS A 162 0.75 11.44 15.51
C LYS A 162 0.77 10.30 16.53
N LEU A 163 -0.38 10.02 17.15
CA LEU A 163 -0.52 9.02 18.21
C LEU A 163 -0.10 7.62 17.73
N PRO A 164 0.31 6.73 18.63
CA PRO A 164 0.67 5.36 18.29
C PRO A 164 -0.54 4.54 17.81
N ALA A 165 -1.70 4.73 18.45
CA ALA A 165 -2.95 4.06 18.13
C ALA A 165 -4.16 4.95 18.49
N VAL A 166 -5.24 4.80 17.72
CA VAL A 166 -6.53 5.47 17.96
C VAL A 166 -7.64 4.42 17.85
N ILE A 167 -8.52 4.41 18.84
CA ILE A 167 -9.70 3.55 18.92
C ILE A 167 -10.93 4.44 18.97
N ALA A 168 -11.73 4.45 17.91
CA ALA A 168 -13.06 5.05 17.94
C ALA A 168 -14.10 3.94 18.12
N CYS A 169 -15.01 4.13 19.05
CA CYS A 169 -16.04 3.16 19.42
C CYS A 169 -17.43 3.79 19.34
N ARG A 170 -18.49 2.97 19.32
CA ARG A 170 -19.88 3.40 19.04
C ARG A 170 -19.99 4.28 17.78
N CYS A 171 -19.15 4.02 16.77
CA CYS A 171 -19.17 4.78 15.53
C CYS A 171 -20.29 4.30 14.61
N SER A 172 -21.05 5.25 14.04
CA SER A 172 -21.94 4.95 12.91
C SER A 172 -21.12 4.64 11.63
N PRO A 173 -21.71 3.95 10.63
CA PRO A 173 -21.07 3.74 9.33
C PRO A 173 -20.64 5.05 8.64
N THR A 174 -21.43 6.13 8.80
CA THR A 174 -21.10 7.45 8.24
C THR A 174 -19.90 8.08 8.93
N GLN A 175 -19.80 7.98 10.25
CA GLN A 175 -18.65 8.48 11.01
C GLN A 175 -17.36 7.75 10.64
N LYS A 176 -17.40 6.42 10.45
CA LYS A 176 -16.23 5.66 10.01
C LYS A 176 -15.68 6.17 8.67
N ALA A 177 -16.56 6.42 7.71
CA ALA A 177 -16.20 6.98 6.39
C ALA A 177 -15.68 8.43 6.49
N GLU A 178 -16.26 9.25 7.37
CA GLU A 178 -15.81 10.62 7.61
C GLU A 178 -14.38 10.64 8.18
N VAL A 179 -14.07 9.76 9.14
CA VAL A 179 -12.72 9.63 9.72
C VAL A 179 -11.71 9.21 8.66
N ALA A 180 -12.03 8.20 7.84
CA ALA A 180 -11.16 7.77 6.74
C ALA A 180 -10.85 8.91 5.77
N THR A 181 -11.89 9.66 5.37
CA THR A 181 -11.76 10.83 4.49
C THR A 181 -10.95 11.95 5.15
N LEU A 182 -11.15 12.19 6.45
CA LEU A 182 -10.40 13.20 7.20
C LEU A 182 -8.91 12.86 7.27
N ILE A 183 -8.55 11.61 7.55
CA ILE A 183 -7.15 11.16 7.56
C ILE A 183 -6.53 11.36 6.16
N ARG A 184 -7.24 10.94 5.11
CA ARG A 184 -6.77 11.06 3.72
C ARG A 184 -6.53 12.53 3.32
N THR A 185 -7.52 13.38 3.57
CA THR A 185 -7.47 14.80 3.19
C THR A 185 -6.44 15.60 3.98
N HIS A 186 -6.27 15.32 5.27
CA HIS A 186 -5.33 16.02 6.14
C HIS A 186 -3.88 15.55 5.92
N THR A 187 -3.64 14.23 5.87
CA THR A 187 -2.27 13.70 5.75
C THR A 187 -1.75 13.66 4.32
N LYS A 188 -2.65 13.68 3.33
CA LYS A 188 -2.36 13.40 1.90
C LYS A 188 -1.65 12.07 1.67
N LYS A 189 -1.73 11.15 2.64
CA LYS A 189 -1.21 9.78 2.56
C LYS A 189 -2.32 8.84 2.10
N ARG A 190 -1.91 7.64 1.67
CA ARG A 190 -2.83 6.56 1.33
C ARG A 190 -3.48 5.99 2.58
N VAL A 191 -4.80 5.87 2.54
CA VAL A 191 -5.62 5.26 3.59
C VAL A 191 -6.14 3.92 3.08
N CYS A 192 -5.96 2.88 3.89
CA CYS A 192 -6.50 1.55 3.64
C CYS A 192 -7.53 1.24 4.72
N CYS A 193 -8.73 0.83 4.32
CA CYS A 193 -9.80 0.44 5.24
C CYS A 193 -10.13 -1.04 5.06
N ILE A 194 -10.34 -1.73 6.17
CA ILE A 194 -10.67 -3.15 6.22
C ILE A 194 -11.92 -3.36 7.07
N GLY A 195 -12.82 -4.24 6.63
CA GLY A 195 -14.04 -4.59 7.36
C GLY A 195 -14.68 -5.88 6.83
N ASP A 196 -15.60 -6.47 7.59
CA ASP A 196 -16.27 -7.74 7.26
C ASP A 196 -17.79 -7.59 7.06
N GLY A 197 -18.40 -6.55 7.62
CA GLY A 197 -19.85 -6.33 7.59
C GLY A 197 -20.33 -5.17 6.73
N GLY A 198 -21.65 -5.09 6.51
CA GLY A 198 -22.30 -3.99 5.79
C GLY A 198 -22.03 -2.61 6.40
N ASN A 199 -21.80 -2.56 7.72
CA ASN A 199 -21.49 -1.33 8.46
C ASN A 199 -20.13 -0.71 8.10
N ASP A 200 -19.27 -1.44 7.41
CA ASP A 200 -17.94 -0.98 7.00
C ASP A 200 -17.86 -0.61 5.53
N VAL A 201 -18.90 -0.87 4.74
CA VAL A 201 -18.92 -0.63 3.28
C VAL A 201 -18.62 0.83 2.95
N SER A 202 -19.26 1.77 3.64
CA SER A 202 -19.04 3.21 3.44
C SER A 202 -17.59 3.62 3.74
N MET A 203 -16.97 3.03 4.76
CA MET A 203 -15.59 3.30 5.13
C MET A 203 -14.61 2.70 4.11
N ILE A 204 -14.87 1.48 3.65
CA ILE A 204 -14.10 0.79 2.61
C ILE A 204 -14.08 1.61 1.33
N GLN A 205 -15.24 2.10 0.88
CA GLN A 205 -15.37 2.91 -0.34
C GLN A 205 -14.79 4.32 -0.21
N ALA A 206 -14.69 4.87 1.01
CA ALA A 206 -14.10 6.19 1.24
C ALA A 206 -12.56 6.18 1.22
N ALA A 207 -11.94 5.00 1.36
CA ALA A 207 -10.48 4.83 1.41
C ALA A 207 -9.82 4.93 0.03
N ASP A 208 -8.47 4.94 -0.02
CA ASP A 208 -7.73 4.75 -1.29
C ASP A 208 -7.69 3.27 -1.69
N VAL A 209 -7.73 2.37 -0.70
CA VAL A 209 -7.79 0.92 -0.89
C VAL A 209 -8.78 0.34 0.12
N GLY A 210 -9.82 -0.30 -0.40
CA GLY A 210 -10.81 -1.03 0.37
C GLY A 210 -10.52 -2.53 0.42
N ILE A 211 -10.54 -3.12 1.61
CA ILE A 211 -10.33 -4.56 1.81
C ILE A 211 -11.52 -5.15 2.55
N GLY A 212 -12.17 -6.13 1.95
CA GLY A 212 -13.26 -6.86 2.57
C GLY A 212 -12.78 -8.19 3.13
N ILE A 213 -13.14 -8.49 4.37
CA ILE A 213 -12.99 -9.82 4.93
C ILE A 213 -14.26 -10.62 4.60
N VAL A 214 -14.11 -11.84 4.10
CA VAL A 214 -15.23 -12.73 3.84
C VAL A 214 -15.85 -13.18 5.17
N GLY A 215 -16.95 -12.53 5.55
CA GLY A 215 -17.72 -12.86 6.74
C GLY A 215 -18.48 -14.19 6.60
N LYS A 216 -18.80 -14.81 7.74
CA LYS A 216 -19.65 -16.01 7.80
C LYS A 216 -21.13 -15.71 7.54
N GLU A 217 -21.59 -14.55 8.00
CA GLU A 217 -23.00 -14.15 7.99
C GLU A 217 -23.38 -13.34 6.74
N GLY A 218 -22.40 -12.77 6.04
CA GLY A 218 -22.63 -11.97 4.83
C GLY A 218 -21.33 -11.58 4.11
N ARG A 219 -21.45 -11.25 2.82
CA ARG A 219 -20.30 -10.87 1.96
C ARG A 219 -20.35 -9.42 1.49
N GLN A 220 -21.17 -8.57 2.11
CA GLN A 220 -21.39 -7.19 1.67
C GLN A 220 -20.09 -6.37 1.61
N ALA A 221 -19.27 -6.42 2.66
CA ALA A 221 -17.96 -5.76 2.67
C ALA A 221 -17.02 -6.31 1.59
N SER A 222 -16.99 -7.64 1.42
CA SER A 222 -16.19 -8.31 0.39
C SER A 222 -16.61 -7.96 -1.04
N LEU A 223 -17.91 -7.74 -1.28
CA LEU A 223 -18.43 -7.40 -2.61
C LEU A 223 -18.18 -5.93 -2.95
N ALA A 224 -18.10 -5.06 -1.93
CA ALA A 224 -17.88 -3.63 -2.11
C ALA A 224 -16.41 -3.19 -2.06
N ALA A 225 -15.48 -4.12 -1.78
CA ALA A 225 -14.05 -3.83 -1.61
C ALA A 225 -13.23 -4.07 -2.89
N ASP A 226 -12.07 -3.41 -2.99
CA ASP A 226 -11.10 -3.63 -4.08
C ASP A 226 -10.44 -5.01 -3.99
N PHE A 227 -10.18 -5.46 -2.76
CA PHE A 227 -9.62 -6.78 -2.47
C PHE A 227 -10.48 -7.53 -1.46
N SER A 228 -10.60 -8.84 -1.66
CA SER A 228 -11.25 -9.75 -0.72
C SER A 228 -10.22 -10.70 -0.10
N VAL A 229 -10.25 -10.83 1.23
CA VAL A 229 -9.43 -11.77 1.98
C VAL A 229 -10.30 -12.59 2.93
N THR A 230 -9.89 -13.80 3.27
CA THR A 230 -10.68 -14.68 4.16
C THR A 230 -10.43 -14.42 5.63
N GLN A 231 -9.26 -13.90 6.00
CA GLN A 231 -8.83 -13.69 7.38
C GLN A 231 -7.93 -12.46 7.47
N PHE A 232 -7.91 -11.81 8.65
CA PHE A 232 -7.09 -10.62 8.87
C PHE A 232 -5.59 -10.88 8.66
N CYS A 233 -5.07 -12.05 9.01
CA CYS A 233 -3.64 -12.35 8.88
C CYS A 233 -3.11 -12.28 7.44
N HIS A 234 -3.96 -12.54 6.44
CA HIS A 234 -3.60 -12.43 5.02
C HIS A 234 -3.33 -10.99 4.57
N LEU A 235 -3.74 -9.99 5.35
CA LEU A 235 -3.46 -8.58 5.09
C LEU A 235 -1.95 -8.29 5.06
N THR A 236 -1.17 -8.98 5.89
CA THR A 236 0.28 -8.81 5.94
C THR A 236 0.92 -9.14 4.59
N LYS A 237 0.61 -10.32 4.05
CA LYS A 237 1.05 -10.77 2.73
C LYS A 237 0.54 -9.85 1.62
N LEU A 238 -0.75 -9.47 1.66
CA LEU A 238 -1.33 -8.60 0.65
C LEU A 238 -0.59 -7.25 0.57
N LEU A 239 -0.31 -6.61 1.71
CA LEU A 239 0.35 -5.30 1.71
C LEU A 239 1.87 -5.42 1.53
N VAL A 240 2.54 -6.16 2.41
CA VAL A 240 4.00 -6.15 2.51
C VAL A 240 4.65 -6.86 1.33
N TRP A 241 4.02 -7.92 0.81
CA TRP A 241 4.53 -8.66 -0.33
C TRP A 241 3.91 -8.20 -1.65
N HIS A 242 2.59 -8.35 -1.84
CA HIS A 242 1.96 -8.02 -3.12
C HIS A 242 1.96 -6.51 -3.39
N GLY A 243 1.65 -5.69 -2.38
CA GLY A 243 1.69 -4.23 -2.49
C GLY A 243 3.08 -3.69 -2.83
N ARG A 244 4.14 -4.22 -2.18
CA ARG A 244 5.53 -3.88 -2.52
C ARG A 244 5.85 -4.21 -3.97
N ASN A 245 5.59 -5.45 -4.38
CA ASN A 245 5.90 -5.92 -5.71
C ASN A 245 5.16 -5.09 -6.75
N SER A 246 3.86 -4.86 -6.57
CA SER A 246 3.06 -4.03 -7.47
C SER A 246 3.64 -2.62 -7.62
N TYR A 247 3.98 -1.95 -6.51
CA TYR A 247 4.57 -0.61 -6.57
C TYR A 247 5.94 -0.59 -7.29
N LYS A 248 6.84 -1.52 -6.95
CA LYS A 248 8.19 -1.58 -7.55
C LYS A 248 8.16 -1.93 -9.04
N ARG A 249 7.32 -2.89 -9.43
CA ARG A 249 7.14 -3.33 -10.81
C ARG A 249 6.54 -2.24 -11.66
N SER A 250 5.44 -1.63 -11.20
CA SER A 250 4.77 -0.54 -11.92
C SER A 250 5.68 0.69 -12.07
N ALA A 251 6.48 1.02 -11.06
CA ALA A 251 7.47 2.09 -11.16
C ALA A 251 8.53 1.81 -12.23
N LYS A 252 9.08 0.58 -12.25
CA LYS A 252 10.08 0.17 -13.25
C LYS A 252 9.46 0.15 -14.65
N LEU A 253 8.29 -0.49 -14.81
CA LEU A 253 7.56 -0.55 -16.07
C LEU A 253 7.27 0.84 -16.63
N GLY A 254 6.73 1.75 -15.82
CA GLY A 254 6.43 3.12 -16.25
C GLY A 254 7.68 3.88 -16.71
N GLN A 255 8.82 3.71 -16.03
CA GLN A 255 10.09 4.32 -16.44
C GLN A 255 10.57 3.81 -17.80
N PHE A 256 10.45 2.51 -18.05
CA PHE A 256 10.81 1.91 -19.34
C PHE A 256 9.87 2.32 -20.46
N ILE A 257 8.55 2.42 -20.21
CA ILE A 257 7.60 2.91 -21.21
C ILE A 257 7.94 4.36 -21.61
N ILE A 258 8.25 5.22 -20.65
CA ILE A 258 8.66 6.61 -20.92
C ILE A 258 9.98 6.63 -21.71
N HIS A 259 10.97 5.85 -21.28
CA HIS A 259 12.26 5.77 -21.95
C HIS A 259 12.14 5.33 -23.42
N ARG A 260 11.43 4.22 -23.64
CA ARG A 260 11.14 3.63 -24.96
C ARG A 260 10.46 4.62 -25.91
N GLY A 261 9.54 5.44 -25.40
CA GLY A 261 8.87 6.47 -26.19
C GLY A 261 9.75 7.69 -26.48
N LEU A 262 10.51 8.16 -25.48
CA LEU A 262 11.31 9.36 -25.60
C LEU A 262 12.56 9.17 -26.47
N ILE A 263 13.20 8.00 -26.39
CA ILE A 263 14.44 7.74 -27.15
C ILE A 263 14.22 7.83 -28.67
N ILE A 264 13.09 7.35 -29.18
CA ILE A 264 12.77 7.41 -30.61
C ILE A 264 12.54 8.85 -31.08
N ALA A 265 11.90 9.67 -30.23
CA ALA A 265 11.68 11.08 -30.51
C ALA A 265 13.01 11.84 -30.57
N VAL A 266 13.93 11.54 -29.66
CA VAL A 266 15.28 12.14 -29.68
C VAL A 266 16.07 11.71 -30.91
N CYS A 267 16.01 10.43 -31.30
CA CYS A 267 16.61 9.96 -32.56
C CYS A 267 16.02 10.71 -33.77
N GLN A 268 14.69 10.88 -33.82
CA GLN A 268 14.04 11.67 -34.88
C GLN A 268 14.52 13.13 -34.88
N THR A 269 14.65 13.77 -33.72
CA THR A 269 15.17 15.14 -33.61
C THR A 269 16.59 15.24 -34.14
N MET A 270 17.47 14.31 -33.78
CA MET A 270 18.85 14.28 -34.28
C MET A 270 18.91 14.08 -35.80
N TYR A 271 18.06 13.20 -36.34
CA TYR A 271 17.95 12.99 -37.77
C TYR A 271 17.52 14.27 -38.50
N ASN A 272 16.50 14.96 -38.00
CA ASN A 272 16.02 16.21 -38.58
C ASN A 272 17.10 17.31 -38.55
N ILE A 273 17.84 17.45 -37.44
CA ILE A 273 18.93 18.44 -37.34
C ILE A 273 19.99 18.18 -38.42
N ALA A 274 20.43 16.94 -38.58
CA ALA A 274 21.41 16.56 -39.60
C ALA A 274 20.86 16.71 -41.04
N GLY A 275 19.55 16.51 -41.22
CA GLY A 275 18.82 16.70 -42.47
C GLY A 275 18.40 18.14 -42.77
N ARG A 276 18.93 19.14 -42.03
CA ARG A 276 18.55 20.57 -42.16
C ARG A 276 17.04 20.84 -42.00
N PHE A 277 16.43 20.14 -41.04
CA PHE A 277 15.01 20.23 -40.68
C PHE A 277 14.02 19.80 -41.78
N ASP A 278 14.46 18.93 -42.70
CA ASP A 278 13.56 18.24 -43.63
C ASP A 278 12.57 17.35 -42.86
N PRO A 279 11.23 17.46 -43.06
CA PRO A 279 10.22 16.73 -42.28
C PRO A 279 10.10 15.23 -42.61
N LYS A 280 11.22 14.56 -42.92
CA LYS A 280 11.25 13.12 -43.19
C LYS A 280 11.29 12.32 -41.89
N GLY A 281 10.42 11.31 -41.79
CA GLY A 281 10.50 10.33 -40.69
C GLY A 281 11.79 9.51 -40.77
N LEU A 282 12.45 9.29 -39.65
CA LEU A 282 13.63 8.42 -39.53
C LEU A 282 13.23 6.95 -39.67
N PHE A 283 12.36 6.47 -38.78
CA PHE A 283 11.79 5.12 -38.84
C PHE A 283 10.37 5.20 -39.41
N LYS A 284 10.14 4.60 -40.57
CA LYS A 284 8.85 4.63 -41.28
C LYS A 284 8.18 3.26 -41.29
N ASP A 285 6.87 3.26 -41.50
CA ASP A 285 6.07 2.07 -41.81
C ASP A 285 6.34 0.89 -40.85
N TRP A 286 6.77 -0.25 -41.39
CA TRP A 286 7.03 -1.47 -40.66
C TRP A 286 8.15 -1.37 -39.63
N LEU A 287 9.12 -0.45 -39.78
CA LEU A 287 10.14 -0.23 -38.75
C LEU A 287 9.53 0.40 -37.49
N LEU A 288 8.67 1.41 -37.66
CA LEU A 288 8.00 2.05 -36.53
C LEU A 288 7.02 1.08 -35.87
N VAL A 289 6.22 0.36 -36.66
CA VAL A 289 5.28 -0.65 -36.16
C VAL A 289 6.03 -1.76 -35.44
N GLY A 290 7.11 -2.29 -36.04
CA GLY A 290 7.94 -3.33 -35.45
C GLY A 290 8.55 -2.90 -34.12
N TYR A 291 9.12 -1.70 -34.04
CA TYR A 291 9.66 -1.17 -32.79
C TYR A 291 8.58 -1.04 -31.71
N ALA A 292 7.45 -0.42 -32.04
CA ALA A 292 6.41 -0.12 -31.06
C ALA A 292 5.60 -1.36 -30.62
N THR A 293 5.52 -2.41 -31.44
CA THR A 293 4.65 -3.55 -31.14
C THR A 293 5.45 -4.82 -30.88
N VAL A 294 6.38 -5.18 -31.76
CA VAL A 294 7.05 -6.49 -31.76
C VAL A 294 8.35 -6.48 -30.95
N TYR A 295 9.25 -5.53 -31.22
CA TYR A 295 10.65 -5.61 -30.79
C TYR A 295 10.93 -5.06 -29.39
N THR A 296 9.99 -4.38 -28.75
CA THR A 296 10.23 -3.76 -27.43
C THR A 296 9.13 -4.01 -26.40
N THR A 297 7.96 -4.52 -26.79
CA THR A 297 6.82 -4.68 -25.88
C THR A 297 7.02 -5.84 -24.91
N ALA A 298 7.20 -7.07 -25.41
CA ALA A 298 7.28 -8.24 -24.53
C ALA A 298 8.38 -8.14 -23.45
N PRO A 299 9.62 -7.69 -23.75
CA PRO A 299 10.67 -7.51 -22.75
C PRO A 299 10.28 -6.51 -21.66
N VAL A 300 9.75 -5.33 -22.02
CA VAL A 300 9.37 -4.28 -21.08
C VAL A 300 8.23 -4.73 -20.17
N PHE A 301 7.19 -5.35 -20.73
CA PHE A 301 6.06 -5.85 -19.95
C PHE A 301 6.41 -7.06 -19.07
N SER A 302 7.42 -7.85 -19.47
CA SER A 302 7.91 -8.97 -18.65
C SER A 302 8.46 -8.53 -17.29
N LEU A 303 8.84 -7.25 -17.13
CA LEU A 303 9.29 -6.67 -15.85
C LEU A 303 8.23 -6.72 -14.73
N VAL A 304 6.95 -6.95 -15.07
CA VAL A 304 5.88 -7.24 -14.10
C VAL A 304 6.14 -8.54 -13.31
N LEU A 305 7.04 -9.40 -13.77
CA LEU A 305 7.43 -10.62 -13.08
C LEU A 305 8.63 -10.42 -12.14
N ASP A 306 9.33 -9.29 -12.22
CA ASP A 306 10.54 -9.03 -11.42
C ASP A 306 10.23 -8.99 -9.92
N ARG A 307 11.17 -9.47 -9.10
CA ARG A 307 11.05 -9.51 -7.63
C ARG A 307 12.36 -9.04 -7.02
N ASP A 308 12.31 -8.01 -6.19
CA ASP A 308 13.51 -7.48 -5.53
C ASP A 308 13.82 -8.20 -4.21
N VAL A 309 12.79 -8.72 -3.56
CA VAL A 309 12.79 -9.42 -2.27
C VAL A 309 11.95 -10.69 -2.46
N ASP A 310 12.08 -11.69 -1.60
CA ASP A 310 11.21 -12.89 -1.55
C ASP A 310 10.18 -12.78 -0.44
N GLU A 311 9.07 -13.54 -0.52
CA GLU A 311 7.95 -13.42 0.43
C GLU A 311 8.40 -13.65 1.89
N HIS A 312 9.23 -14.66 2.12
CA HIS A 312 9.77 -14.96 3.44
C HIS A 312 10.60 -13.79 3.99
N LEU A 313 11.47 -13.21 3.15
CA LEU A 313 12.33 -12.09 3.54
C LEU A 313 11.52 -10.81 3.80
N ALA A 314 10.45 -10.58 3.02
CA ALA A 314 9.54 -9.47 3.22
C ALA A 314 8.78 -9.55 4.56
N ASN A 315 8.40 -10.77 4.98
CA ASN A 315 7.77 -11.01 6.27
C ASN A 315 8.77 -10.95 7.44
N LEU A 316 10.01 -11.39 7.22
CA LEU A 316 11.08 -11.36 8.23
C LEU A 316 11.57 -9.92 8.50
N TYR A 317 11.65 -9.08 7.46
CA TYR A 317 12.09 -7.68 7.55
C TYR A 317 11.02 -6.71 6.99
N PRO A 318 9.90 -6.52 7.72
CA PRO A 318 8.81 -5.66 7.28
C PRO A 318 9.22 -4.18 7.10
N GLU A 319 10.33 -3.74 7.71
CA GLU A 319 10.91 -2.41 7.55
C GLU A 319 11.24 -2.08 6.09
N LEU A 320 11.46 -3.10 5.24
CA LEU A 320 11.63 -2.92 3.81
C LEU A 320 10.43 -2.20 3.18
N TYR A 321 9.21 -2.44 3.69
CA TYR A 321 8.01 -1.75 3.23
C TYR A 321 8.04 -0.25 3.57
N LYS A 322 8.66 0.13 4.70
CA LYS A 322 8.77 1.53 5.14
C LYS A 322 9.50 2.40 4.11
N GLU A 323 10.44 1.83 3.38
CA GLU A 323 11.19 2.52 2.32
C GLU A 323 10.29 3.01 1.18
N LEU A 324 9.24 2.25 0.86
CA LEU A 324 8.33 2.55 -0.25
C LEU A 324 7.55 3.83 0.00
N LYS A 325 7.26 4.13 1.27
CA LYS A 325 6.54 5.35 1.68
C LYS A 325 7.29 6.64 1.36
N SER A 326 8.60 6.57 1.09
CA SER A 326 9.38 7.73 0.64
C SER A 326 9.07 8.15 -0.79
N GLY A 327 8.34 7.34 -1.56
CA GLY A 327 7.99 7.64 -2.96
C GLY A 327 9.19 7.67 -3.91
N LYS A 328 10.40 7.29 -3.46
CA LYS A 328 11.64 7.43 -4.24
C LYS A 328 11.63 6.66 -5.56
N SER A 329 10.87 5.58 -5.67
CA SER A 329 10.87 4.74 -6.88
C SER A 329 10.17 5.42 -8.06
N LEU A 330 9.24 6.35 -7.78
CA LEU A 330 8.45 7.08 -8.77
C LEU A 330 8.36 8.54 -8.33
N SER A 331 9.49 9.23 -8.43
CA SER A 331 9.68 10.63 -8.05
C SER A 331 10.09 11.50 -9.24
N TYR A 332 9.93 12.82 -9.13
CA TYR A 332 10.43 13.77 -10.14
C TYR A 332 11.92 13.60 -10.43
N ARG A 333 12.73 13.27 -9.40
CA ARG A 333 14.15 12.98 -9.58
C ARG A 333 14.37 11.75 -10.46
N SER A 334 13.71 10.63 -10.15
CA SER A 334 13.83 9.43 -10.97
C SER A 334 13.33 9.66 -12.40
N PHE A 335 12.23 10.40 -12.56
CA PHE A 335 11.69 10.75 -13.87
C PHE A 335 12.71 11.55 -14.70
N LEU A 336 13.25 12.64 -14.14
CA LEU A 336 14.26 13.46 -14.83
C LEU A 336 15.54 12.67 -15.16
N THR A 337 15.98 11.77 -14.28
CA THR A 337 17.10 10.87 -14.58
C THR A 337 16.81 10.01 -15.80
N TRP A 338 15.63 9.40 -15.90
CA TRP A 338 15.24 8.59 -17.06
C TRP A 338 15.07 9.42 -18.33
N VAL A 339 14.57 10.66 -18.22
CA VAL A 339 14.53 11.61 -19.34
C VAL A 339 15.95 11.89 -19.85
N LEU A 340 16.89 12.22 -18.97
CA LEU A 340 18.28 12.48 -19.34
C LEU A 340 18.96 11.26 -19.96
N VAL A 341 18.72 10.05 -19.43
CA VAL A 341 19.22 8.80 -20.01
C VAL A 341 18.65 8.60 -21.42
N SER A 342 17.37 8.87 -21.64
CA SER A 342 16.72 8.75 -22.95
C SER A 342 17.29 9.75 -23.96
N VAL A 343 17.51 10.99 -23.54
CA VAL A 343 18.12 12.04 -24.37
C VAL A 343 19.55 11.67 -24.71
N TYR A 344 20.36 11.29 -23.73
CA TYR A 344 21.73 10.84 -23.95
C TYR A 344 21.79 9.68 -24.94
N GLN A 345 21.04 8.61 -24.69
CA GLN A 345 21.07 7.42 -25.55
C GLN A 345 20.54 7.73 -26.95
N GLY A 346 19.46 8.49 -27.09
CA GLY A 346 18.95 8.88 -28.41
C GLY A 346 19.95 9.71 -29.23
N ILE A 347 20.64 10.66 -28.58
CA ILE A 347 21.69 11.47 -29.23
C ILE A 347 22.85 10.58 -29.68
N ILE A 348 23.34 9.71 -28.80
CA ILE A 348 24.46 8.82 -29.11
C ILE A 348 24.10 7.84 -30.22
N ILE A 349 22.93 7.20 -30.13
CA ILE A 349 22.51 6.20 -31.12
C ILE A 349 22.39 6.83 -32.49
N GLN A 350 21.63 7.92 -32.63
CA GLN A 350 21.44 8.53 -33.94
C GLN A 350 22.67 9.29 -34.42
N GLY A 351 23.27 10.11 -33.56
CA GLY A 351 24.41 10.96 -33.92
C GLY A 351 25.64 10.15 -34.32
N LEU A 352 25.99 9.10 -33.58
CA LEU A 352 27.11 8.24 -33.96
C LEU A 352 26.77 7.36 -35.16
N SER A 353 25.51 6.97 -35.38
CA SER A 353 25.13 6.26 -36.60
C SER A 353 25.39 7.11 -37.84
N GLN A 354 25.07 8.41 -37.79
CA GLN A 354 25.34 9.32 -38.90
C GLN A 354 26.83 9.60 -39.07
N LEU A 355 27.56 9.82 -37.97
CA LEU A 355 29.00 10.09 -37.98
C LEU A 355 29.82 8.90 -38.49
N LEU A 356 29.63 7.71 -37.90
CA LEU A 356 30.46 6.54 -38.19
C LEU A 356 30.15 5.93 -39.56
N VAL A 357 28.88 5.99 -40.01
CA VAL A 357 28.52 5.56 -41.36
C VAL A 357 28.90 6.61 -42.41
N GLY A 358 29.03 7.89 -42.01
CA GLY A 358 29.36 8.99 -42.90
C GLY A 358 28.18 9.39 -43.80
N ALA A 359 26.95 9.11 -43.38
CA ALA A 359 25.74 9.36 -44.14
C ALA A 359 24.66 9.97 -43.25
N THR A 360 24.04 11.06 -43.70
CA THR A 360 22.94 11.73 -42.99
C THR A 360 21.62 10.99 -43.12
N ASP A 361 21.42 10.30 -44.24
CA ASP A 361 20.24 9.52 -44.59
C ASP A 361 20.63 8.26 -45.38
N GLY A 362 19.72 7.28 -45.44
CA GLY A 362 19.85 6.10 -46.29
C GLY A 362 19.90 4.76 -45.55
N PRO A 363 19.84 3.64 -46.31
CA PRO A 363 19.58 2.31 -45.77
C PRO A 363 20.70 1.77 -44.88
N LYS A 364 21.95 2.18 -45.12
CA LYS A 364 23.10 1.82 -44.28
C LYS A 364 23.02 2.44 -42.89
N MET A 365 22.75 3.75 -42.81
CA MET A 365 22.60 4.47 -41.54
C MET A 365 21.39 3.94 -40.77
N LEU A 366 20.26 3.75 -41.45
CA LEU A 366 19.02 3.25 -40.85
C LEU A 366 19.19 1.86 -40.23
N SER A 367 19.89 0.95 -40.92
CA SER A 367 20.16 -0.40 -40.40
C SER A 367 21.01 -0.40 -39.12
N VAL A 368 21.95 0.55 -38.98
CA VAL A 368 22.79 0.69 -37.79
C VAL A 368 21.98 1.30 -36.65
N SER A 369 21.33 2.44 -36.88
CA SER A 369 20.59 3.17 -35.84
C SER A 369 19.43 2.35 -35.28
N PHE A 370 18.65 1.68 -36.14
CA PHE A 370 17.51 0.86 -35.71
C PHE A 370 17.96 -0.39 -34.94
N THR A 371 19.02 -1.06 -35.41
CA THR A 371 19.54 -2.24 -34.70
C THR A 371 20.08 -1.87 -33.33
N VAL A 372 20.86 -0.80 -33.23
CA VAL A 372 21.39 -0.33 -31.93
C VAL A 372 20.24 0.08 -31.02
N LEU A 373 19.21 0.74 -31.53
CA LEU A 373 18.04 1.13 -30.75
C LEU A 373 17.35 -0.09 -30.10
N ILE A 374 17.13 -1.15 -30.87
CA ILE A 374 16.51 -2.39 -30.35
C ILE A 374 17.43 -3.07 -29.34
N LEU A 375 18.71 -3.25 -29.66
CA LEU A 375 19.67 -3.88 -28.76
C LEU A 375 19.82 -3.08 -27.45
N ASN A 376 19.84 -1.74 -27.53
CA ASN A 376 19.90 -0.86 -26.38
C ASN A 376 18.72 -1.10 -25.44
N GLU A 377 17.48 -1.18 -25.97
CA GLU A 377 16.29 -1.45 -25.16
C GLU A 377 16.36 -2.85 -24.50
N LEU A 378 16.69 -3.89 -25.27
CA LEU A 378 16.80 -5.26 -24.76
C LEU A 378 17.83 -5.38 -23.64
N ILE A 379 19.01 -4.76 -23.81
CA ILE A 379 20.08 -4.79 -22.82
C ILE A 379 19.71 -3.94 -21.60
N MET A 380 19.09 -2.78 -21.78
CA MET A 380 18.62 -1.94 -20.68
C MET A 380 17.61 -2.67 -19.78
N VAL A 381 16.66 -3.41 -20.39
CA VAL A 381 15.73 -4.28 -19.68
C VAL A 381 16.49 -5.37 -18.93
N ALA A 382 17.36 -6.12 -19.61
CA ALA A 382 18.15 -7.21 -19.02
C ALA A 382 18.98 -6.76 -17.80
N VAL A 383 19.69 -5.64 -17.91
CA VAL A 383 20.49 -5.02 -16.84
C VAL A 383 19.63 -4.50 -15.68
N SER A 384 18.33 -4.33 -15.92
CA SER A 384 17.38 -3.84 -14.92
C SER A 384 16.62 -4.96 -14.22
N VAL A 385 16.66 -6.19 -14.70
CA VAL A 385 16.14 -7.37 -14.00
C VAL A 385 16.88 -7.57 -12.67
N THR A 386 16.13 -7.85 -11.60
CA THR A 386 16.69 -8.12 -10.28
C THR A 386 16.76 -9.62 -10.02
N THR A 387 15.68 -10.33 -10.31
CA THR A 387 15.57 -11.79 -10.18
C THR A 387 15.06 -12.36 -11.49
N TRP A 388 15.84 -13.22 -12.13
CA TRP A 388 15.49 -13.76 -13.45
C TRP A 388 14.34 -14.76 -13.37
N HIS A 389 13.33 -14.56 -14.22
CA HIS A 389 12.20 -15.46 -14.41
C HIS A 389 12.27 -16.04 -15.83
N PRO A 390 11.95 -17.32 -16.06
CA PRO A 390 12.05 -17.95 -17.39
C PRO A 390 11.31 -17.17 -18.49
N ILE A 391 10.11 -16.67 -18.21
CA ILE A 391 9.34 -15.84 -19.15
C ILE A 391 10.07 -14.53 -19.51
N MET A 392 10.80 -13.91 -18.59
CA MET A 392 11.58 -12.70 -18.90
C MET A 392 12.75 -13.02 -19.82
N ILE A 393 13.45 -14.14 -19.57
CA ILE A 393 14.53 -14.61 -20.44
C ILE A 393 13.99 -14.91 -21.83
N ALA A 394 12.89 -15.68 -21.91
CA ALA A 394 12.22 -16.01 -23.16
C ALA A 394 11.75 -14.76 -23.91
N SER A 395 11.26 -13.74 -23.19
CA SER A 395 10.83 -12.47 -23.79
C SER A 395 12.03 -11.70 -24.36
N ILE A 396 13.13 -11.55 -23.62
CA ILE A 396 14.31 -10.79 -24.08
C ILE A 396 15.01 -11.51 -25.24
N VAL A 397 15.32 -12.80 -25.09
CA VAL A 397 16.02 -13.59 -26.10
C VAL A 397 15.12 -13.84 -27.29
N GLY A 398 13.85 -14.20 -27.06
CA GLY A 398 12.87 -14.42 -28.11
C GLY A 398 12.62 -13.18 -28.95
N THR A 399 12.48 -12.01 -28.34
CA THR A 399 12.34 -10.75 -29.10
C THR A 399 13.60 -10.42 -29.91
N GLY A 400 14.80 -10.65 -29.35
CA GLY A 400 16.05 -10.51 -30.09
C GLY A 400 16.14 -11.46 -31.30
N ALA A 401 15.72 -12.71 -31.14
CA ALA A 401 15.65 -13.71 -32.21
C ALA A 401 14.61 -13.34 -33.28
N ILE A 402 13.43 -12.86 -32.88
CA ILE A 402 12.39 -12.37 -33.79
C ILE A 402 12.91 -11.19 -34.62
N TYR A 403 13.62 -10.24 -33.98
CA TYR A 403 14.24 -9.15 -34.71
C TYR A 403 15.27 -9.69 -35.72
N ALA A 404 16.22 -10.52 -35.29
CA ALA A 404 17.22 -11.11 -36.17
C ALA A 404 16.60 -11.88 -37.36
N ALA A 405 15.53 -12.65 -37.12
CA ALA A 405 14.79 -13.38 -38.14
C ALA A 405 14.05 -12.46 -39.12
N SER A 406 13.64 -11.26 -38.68
CA SER A 406 12.98 -10.27 -39.53
C SER A 406 13.94 -9.47 -40.42
N VAL A 407 15.23 -9.34 -40.05
CA VAL A 407 16.22 -8.54 -40.81
C VAL A 407 16.30 -8.90 -42.30
N PRO A 408 16.34 -10.18 -42.73
CA PRO A 408 16.37 -10.55 -44.15
C PRO A 408 15.15 -10.05 -44.96
N PHE A 409 14.02 -9.84 -44.29
CA PHE A 409 12.78 -9.36 -44.91
C PHE A 409 12.67 -7.83 -44.95
N LEU A 410 13.61 -7.11 -44.32
CA LEU A 410 13.64 -5.64 -44.27
C LEU A 410 14.49 -5.02 -45.39
N GLY A 411 14.66 -5.72 -46.52
CA GLY A 411 15.49 -5.28 -47.64
C GLY A 411 15.04 -3.99 -48.32
N GLU A 412 13.77 -3.60 -48.17
CA GLU A 412 13.26 -2.29 -48.63
C GLU A 412 13.81 -1.13 -47.80
N TYR A 413 14.20 -1.39 -46.56
CA TYR A 413 14.72 -0.38 -45.62
C TYR A 413 16.23 -0.47 -45.42
N PHE A 414 16.79 -1.68 -45.47
CA PHE A 414 18.19 -1.96 -45.13
C PHE A 414 18.99 -2.44 -46.34
N ASP A 415 20.27 -2.03 -46.38
CA ASP A 415 21.24 -2.62 -47.29
C ASP A 415 21.72 -3.96 -46.70
N LEU A 416 21.08 -5.06 -47.12
CA LEU A 416 21.34 -6.40 -46.57
C LEU A 416 22.79 -6.86 -46.77
N LYS A 417 23.44 -6.44 -47.87
CA LYS A 417 24.86 -6.75 -48.11
C LYS A 417 25.74 -6.03 -47.10
N TYR A 418 25.40 -4.79 -46.77
CA TYR A 418 26.08 -4.03 -45.74
C TYR A 418 25.84 -4.61 -44.34
N VAL A 419 24.61 -5.03 -44.01
CA VAL A 419 24.28 -5.65 -42.70
C VAL A 419 25.10 -6.92 -42.45
N ALA A 420 25.37 -7.71 -43.48
CA ALA A 420 26.24 -8.90 -43.39
C ALA A 420 27.74 -8.57 -43.26
N SER A 421 28.13 -7.31 -43.40
CA SER A 421 29.54 -6.90 -43.39
C SER A 421 30.08 -6.71 -41.97
N TRP A 422 31.38 -6.98 -41.80
CA TRP A 422 32.10 -6.62 -40.58
C TRP A 422 31.98 -5.12 -40.26
N SER A 423 31.94 -4.29 -41.32
CA SER A 423 31.81 -2.83 -41.26
C SER A 423 30.55 -2.40 -40.49
N TRP A 424 29.44 -3.10 -40.69
CA TRP A 424 28.20 -2.84 -39.96
C TRP A 424 28.32 -3.32 -38.50
N ALA A 425 28.84 -4.52 -38.29
CA ALA A 425 28.89 -5.17 -36.98
C ALA A 425 29.68 -4.36 -35.94
N TRP A 426 30.89 -3.89 -36.29
CA TRP A 426 31.70 -3.12 -35.33
C TRP A 426 31.07 -1.76 -34.99
N ARG A 427 30.38 -1.12 -35.95
CA ARG A 427 29.67 0.15 -35.69
C ARG A 427 28.50 -0.05 -34.75
N VAL A 428 27.68 -1.07 -34.99
CA VAL A 428 26.59 -1.42 -34.07
C VAL A 428 27.12 -1.69 -32.67
N ALA A 429 28.19 -2.49 -32.55
CA ALA A 429 28.81 -2.80 -31.25
C ALA A 429 29.38 -1.55 -30.56
N ALA A 430 30.09 -0.68 -31.28
CA ALA A 430 30.68 0.53 -30.74
C ALA A 430 29.62 1.52 -30.23
N ILE A 431 28.57 1.76 -31.03
CA ILE A 431 27.50 2.69 -30.64
C ILE A 431 26.72 2.12 -29.45
N ALA A 432 26.38 0.83 -29.47
CA ALA A 432 25.71 0.18 -28.34
C ALA A 432 26.55 0.25 -27.06
N ALA A 433 27.86 0.04 -27.15
CA ALA A 433 28.75 0.17 -26.00
C ALA A 433 28.75 1.59 -25.44
N ILE A 434 28.86 2.62 -26.29
CA ILE A 434 28.88 4.03 -25.85
C ILE A 434 27.51 4.46 -25.29
N SER A 435 26.40 3.94 -25.81
CA SER A 435 25.06 4.25 -25.30
C SER A 435 24.78 3.57 -23.95
N LEU A 436 25.29 2.36 -23.73
CA LEU A 436 24.95 1.54 -22.57
C LEU A 436 25.95 1.65 -21.41
N VAL A 437 27.26 1.67 -21.68
CA VAL A 437 28.29 1.57 -20.64
C VAL A 437 28.23 2.73 -19.63
N PRO A 438 28.08 4.00 -20.03
CA PRO A 438 27.99 5.10 -19.06
C PRO A 438 26.74 5.03 -18.18
N VAL A 439 25.61 4.61 -18.75
CA VAL A 439 24.34 4.45 -18.02
C VAL A 439 24.46 3.30 -17.02
N TRP A 440 25.06 2.19 -17.43
CA TRP A 440 25.32 1.06 -16.55
C TRP A 440 26.33 1.39 -15.44
N GLY A 441 27.42 2.07 -15.79
CA GLY A 441 28.44 2.56 -14.86
C GLY A 441 27.86 3.48 -13.79
N GLY A 442 27.03 4.45 -14.19
CA GLY A 442 26.32 5.34 -13.25
C GLY A 442 25.42 4.56 -12.28
N LYS A 443 24.73 3.52 -12.77
CA LYS A 443 23.90 2.64 -11.94
C LYS A 443 24.73 1.80 -10.96
N LEU A 444 25.87 1.29 -11.38
CA LEU A 444 26.80 0.53 -10.52
C LEU A 444 27.40 1.41 -9.42
N ILE A 445 27.89 2.60 -9.77
CA ILE A 445 28.42 3.57 -8.82
C ILE A 445 27.34 3.94 -7.80
N GLY A 446 26.12 4.26 -8.26
CA GLY A 446 25.01 4.57 -7.36
C GLY A 446 24.68 3.42 -6.40
N ARG A 447 24.74 2.17 -6.87
CA ARG A 447 24.54 0.97 -6.04
C ARG A 447 25.70 0.71 -5.07
N ALA A 448 26.93 1.09 -5.40
CA ALA A 448 28.10 0.93 -4.55
C ALA A 448 28.12 2.00 -3.44
N VAL A 449 27.83 3.26 -3.78
CA VAL A 449 27.85 4.39 -2.83
C VAL A 449 26.67 4.34 -1.87
N LYS A 450 25.49 3.90 -2.31
CA LYS A 450 24.28 3.76 -1.48
C LYS A 450 23.57 2.43 -1.77
N PRO A 451 24.05 1.31 -1.20
CA PRO A 451 23.43 0.01 -1.41
C PRO A 451 22.00 0.01 -0.84
N PRO A 452 21.01 -0.48 -1.60
CA PRO A 452 19.64 -0.56 -1.12
C PRO A 452 19.56 -1.56 0.04
N SER A 453 18.69 -1.31 1.01
CA SER A 453 18.70 -2.06 2.29
C SER A 453 18.44 -3.55 2.10
N TYR A 454 17.63 -3.95 1.12
CA TYR A 454 17.42 -5.38 0.81
C TYR A 454 18.72 -6.10 0.38
N ARG A 455 19.67 -5.39 -0.24
CA ARG A 455 20.95 -5.97 -0.66
C ARG A 455 21.90 -6.17 0.51
N LYS A 456 21.79 -5.34 1.56
CA LYS A 456 22.52 -5.54 2.82
C LYS A 456 22.06 -6.82 3.52
N LEU A 457 20.79 -7.19 3.36
CA LEU A 457 20.19 -8.38 3.97
C LEU A 457 20.49 -9.68 3.20
N ARG A 458 20.80 -9.60 1.90
CA ARG A 458 21.25 -10.76 1.09
C ARG A 458 22.74 -11.08 1.24
N GLY A 459 23.50 -10.25 1.96
CA GLY A 459 24.94 -10.40 2.18
C GLY A 459 25.31 -10.93 3.56
N ILE A 460 24.34 -11.49 4.29
CA ILE A 460 24.52 -12.25 5.53
C ILE A 460 24.25 -13.72 5.21
#